data_AF-A0A353B3T8-F1
#
_entry.id   AF-A0A353B3T8-F1
#
_cell.length_a   1.000
_cell.length_b   1.000
_cell.length_c   1.000
_cell.angle_alpha   90.00
_cell.angle_beta   90.00
_cell.angle_gamma   90.00
#
_symmetry.space_group_name_H-M   'P 1'
#
loop_
_entity.id
_entity.type
_entity.pdbx_description
1 polymer ?
#
loop_
_entity_poly.entity_id
_entity_poly.type
_entity_poly.pdbx_seq_one_letter_code
_entity_poly.pdbx_strand_id
1 'polypeptide(L)'
;MLRTLNDNARTGIEDGVAKLNFYLPKAAIPNLTLATWLASQDGATIVGGESSGAPKAQPLTIEEYLGRPIRLSFAQEPIEVALQLVADEANDNLTEGTPQLRFELDGDAFELAGITRNQQLSDFDVNGLPVREALTEIARRGNPVTTVTDTRQTDQQLIWVVRPDPDNTSAQIISLTTRSAAAARNDTLPVEFAP
;
A
#
# COMPACT_ATOMS: atom_id res chain seq x y z
N MET A 1 -17.56 34.32 -9.89
CA MET A 1 -18.25 33.02 -10.03
C MET A 1 -19.63 33.01 -9.37
N LEU A 2 -19.78 33.29 -8.07
CA LEU A 2 -21.10 33.32 -7.40
C LEU A 2 -22.15 34.29 -8.02
N ARG A 3 -21.72 35.44 -8.56
CA ARG A 3 -22.62 36.37 -9.27
C ARG A 3 -23.17 35.79 -10.58
N THR A 4 -22.33 35.08 -11.33
CA THR A 4 -22.71 34.46 -12.60
C THR A 4 -23.70 33.30 -12.41
N LEU A 5 -23.62 32.59 -11.28
CA LEU A 5 -24.65 31.60 -10.91
C LEU A 5 -26.00 32.27 -10.62
N ASN A 6 -26.00 33.40 -9.90
CA ASN A 6 -27.23 34.14 -9.61
C ASN A 6 -27.89 34.70 -10.87
N ASP A 7 -27.11 35.15 -11.85
CA ASP A 7 -27.63 35.68 -13.12
C ASP A 7 -28.21 34.58 -14.05
N ASN A 8 -27.85 33.32 -13.84
CA ASN A 8 -28.28 32.18 -14.68
C ASN A 8 -29.19 31.18 -13.94
N ALA A 9 -29.57 31.47 -12.70
CA ALA A 9 -30.47 30.65 -11.90
C ALA A 9 -31.83 31.34 -11.74
N ARG A 10 -32.90 30.73 -12.24
CA ARG A 10 -34.27 31.16 -11.98
C ARG A 10 -34.91 30.22 -10.98
N THR A 11 -35.30 30.76 -9.84
CA THR A 11 -36.01 30.04 -8.78
C THR A 11 -37.49 30.36 -8.83
N GLY A 12 -38.35 29.36 -8.76
CA GLY A 12 -39.80 29.52 -8.68
C GLY A 12 -40.42 28.46 -7.78
N ILE A 13 -41.60 28.76 -7.24
CA ILE A 13 -42.41 27.78 -6.49
C ILE A 13 -43.66 27.58 -7.32
N GLU A 14 -43.88 26.35 -7.75
CA GLU A 14 -45.05 25.97 -8.55
C GLU A 14 -45.60 24.67 -7.95
N ASP A 15 -46.89 24.66 -7.61
CA ASP A 15 -47.59 23.53 -6.99
C ASP A 15 -46.93 22.97 -5.71
N GLY A 16 -46.36 23.85 -4.88
CA GLY A 16 -45.73 23.47 -3.61
C GLY A 16 -44.36 22.79 -3.75
N VAL A 17 -43.80 22.72 -4.96
CA VAL A 17 -42.45 22.18 -5.22
C VAL A 17 -41.52 23.31 -5.64
N ALA A 18 -40.34 23.38 -5.01
CA ALA A 18 -39.30 24.32 -5.38
C ALA A 18 -38.67 23.89 -6.73
N LYS A 19 -38.83 24.72 -7.76
CA LYS A 19 -38.22 24.52 -9.08
C LYS A 19 -37.02 25.45 -9.22
N LEU A 20 -35.86 24.85 -9.49
CA LEU A 20 -34.61 25.56 -9.78
C LEU A 20 -34.24 25.29 -11.24
N ASN A 21 -34.28 26.34 -12.07
CA ASN A 21 -33.86 26.27 -13.47
C ASN A 21 -32.50 26.95 -13.61
N PHE A 22 -31.50 26.20 -14.05
CA PHE A 22 -30.16 26.71 -14.31
C PHE A 22 -29.92 26.74 -15.83
N TYR A 23 -29.57 27.92 -16.35
CA TYR A 23 -29.16 28.07 -17.74
C TYR A 23 -27.64 27.90 -17.85
N LEU A 24 -27.19 26.97 -18.69
CA LEU A 24 -25.76 26.75 -18.87
C LEU A 24 -25.15 27.79 -19.82
N PRO A 25 -24.01 28.40 -19.46
CA PRO A 25 -23.25 29.26 -20.36
C PRO A 25 -22.75 28.47 -21.59
N LYS A 26 -22.80 29.07 -22.78
CA LYS A 26 -22.34 28.43 -24.04
C LYS A 26 -20.88 27.92 -23.98
N ALA A 27 -20.04 28.57 -23.17
CA ALA A 27 -18.64 28.17 -22.95
C ALA A 27 -18.48 26.87 -22.13
N ALA A 28 -19.54 26.37 -21.48
CA ALA A 28 -19.50 25.16 -20.66
C ALA A 28 -19.67 23.87 -21.48
N ILE A 29 -20.06 23.97 -22.76
CA ILE A 29 -20.33 22.81 -23.63
C ILE A 29 -19.10 21.87 -23.72
N PRO A 30 -17.87 22.34 -23.99
CA PRO A 30 -16.71 21.45 -24.11
C PRO A 30 -16.40 20.69 -22.80
N ASN A 31 -16.55 21.38 -21.66
CA ASN A 31 -16.30 20.80 -20.35
C ASN A 31 -17.36 19.75 -19.99
N LEU A 32 -18.64 19.99 -20.33
CA LEU A 32 -19.69 18.99 -20.17
C LEU A 32 -19.48 17.79 -21.07
N THR A 33 -19.10 17.99 -22.33
CA THR A 33 -18.84 16.86 -23.23
C THR A 33 -17.68 16.00 -22.74
N LEU A 34 -16.62 16.62 -22.22
CA LEU A 34 -15.50 15.91 -21.61
C LEU A 34 -15.94 15.18 -20.33
N ALA A 35 -16.73 15.83 -19.48
CA ALA A 35 -17.26 15.23 -18.25
C ALA A 35 -18.17 14.03 -18.54
N THR A 36 -19.06 14.13 -19.54
CA THR A 36 -19.90 13.01 -19.98
C THR A 36 -19.07 11.87 -20.56
N TRP A 37 -18.05 12.18 -21.37
CA TRP A 37 -17.16 11.16 -21.93
C TRP A 37 -16.36 10.45 -20.83
N LEU A 38 -15.85 11.20 -19.85
CA LEU A 38 -15.17 10.64 -18.69
C LEU A 38 -16.13 9.75 -17.89
N ALA A 39 -17.34 10.23 -17.58
CA ALA A 39 -18.36 9.48 -16.85
C ALA A 39 -18.83 8.19 -17.56
N SER A 40 -18.68 8.09 -18.88
CA SER A 40 -18.96 6.85 -19.63
C SER A 40 -17.82 5.83 -19.62
N GLN A 41 -16.65 6.16 -19.06
CA GLN A 41 -15.59 5.17 -18.85
C GLN A 41 -15.79 4.43 -17.53
N ASP A 42 -15.66 3.09 -17.55
CA ASP A 42 -15.64 2.28 -16.34
C ASP A 42 -14.48 2.73 -15.44
N GLY A 43 -14.81 3.23 -14.25
CA GLY A 43 -13.85 3.73 -13.25
C GLY A 43 -13.87 5.25 -13.01
N ALA A 44 -14.63 6.03 -13.78
CA ALA A 44 -14.76 7.47 -13.59
C ALA A 44 -15.96 7.83 -12.71
N THR A 45 -15.83 7.67 -11.40
CA THR A 45 -16.80 8.21 -10.45
C THR A 45 -16.62 9.71 -10.29
N ILE A 46 -17.60 10.49 -10.78
CA ILE A 46 -17.72 11.91 -10.45
C ILE A 46 -18.19 12.00 -9.00
N VAL A 47 -17.36 12.55 -8.12
CA VAL A 47 -17.72 12.87 -6.73
C VAL A 47 -18.71 14.03 -6.76
N GLY A 48 -19.98 13.70 -7.05
CA GLY A 48 -21.11 14.56 -6.77
C GLY A 48 -21.24 14.69 -5.26
N GLY A 49 -21.21 15.92 -4.75
CA GLY A 49 -21.35 16.22 -3.33
C GLY A 49 -22.72 15.77 -2.80
N GLU A 50 -22.78 14.55 -2.30
CA GLU A 50 -23.70 14.13 -1.26
C GLU A 50 -22.87 13.92 0.00
N SER A 51 -23.14 14.72 1.05
CA SER A 51 -22.78 14.38 2.42
C SER A 51 -23.57 13.15 2.88
N SER A 52 -23.28 12.00 2.28
CA SER A 52 -23.46 10.72 2.94
C SER A 52 -22.18 10.50 3.71
N GLY A 53 -22.27 10.48 5.05
CA GLY A 53 -21.12 10.27 5.93
C GLY A 53 -20.28 9.13 5.38
N ALA A 54 -19.05 9.46 4.97
CA ALA A 54 -18.09 8.46 4.57
C ALA A 54 -18.08 7.41 5.67
N PRO A 55 -18.24 6.10 5.37
CA PRO A 55 -17.82 5.11 6.34
C PRO A 55 -16.37 5.50 6.66
N LYS A 56 -16.09 5.81 7.93
CA LYS A 56 -14.70 5.99 8.38
C LYS A 56 -13.94 4.85 7.74
N ALA A 57 -12.99 5.17 6.85
CA ALA A 57 -12.15 4.18 6.23
C ALA A 57 -11.64 3.31 7.37
N GLN A 58 -12.12 2.06 7.41
CA GLN A 58 -11.71 1.17 8.48
C GLN A 58 -10.19 1.05 8.33
N PRO A 59 -9.42 1.26 9.42
CA PRO A 59 -7.98 1.15 9.34
C PRO A 59 -7.67 -0.21 8.73
N LEU A 60 -6.91 -0.18 7.63
CA LEU A 60 -6.61 -1.36 6.83
C LEU A 60 -6.03 -2.43 7.76
N THR A 61 -6.59 -3.63 7.73
CA THR A 61 -6.02 -4.75 8.49
C THR A 61 -4.64 -5.09 7.92
N ILE A 62 -3.70 -5.62 8.70
CA ILE A 62 -2.36 -5.87 8.15
C ILE A 62 -2.39 -6.91 7.03
N GLU A 63 -3.35 -7.83 7.02
CA GLU A 63 -3.53 -8.77 5.89
C GLU A 63 -3.92 -8.05 4.60
N GLU A 64 -4.82 -7.07 4.68
CA GLU A 64 -5.19 -6.23 3.54
C GLU A 64 -4.03 -5.33 3.09
N TYR A 65 -3.25 -4.78 4.04
CA TYR A 65 -2.04 -4.02 3.76
C TYR A 65 -1.01 -4.85 2.99
N LEU A 66 -0.79 -6.06 3.48
CA LEU A 66 0.15 -7.04 2.93
C LEU A 66 -0.30 -7.56 1.55
N GLY A 67 -1.61 -7.62 1.29
CA GLY A 67 -2.19 -8.00 0.00
C GLY A 67 -2.14 -6.90 -1.07
N ARG A 68 -1.71 -5.67 -0.76
CA ARG A 68 -1.71 -4.56 -1.72
C ARG A 68 -0.67 -4.79 -2.82
N PRO A 69 -1.04 -4.59 -4.10
CA PRO A 69 -0.09 -4.68 -5.20
C PRO A 69 0.85 -3.47 -5.18
N ILE A 70 2.15 -3.73 -5.22
CA ILE A 70 3.19 -2.70 -5.34
C ILE A 70 3.96 -2.85 -6.64
N ARG A 71 4.63 -1.77 -7.05
CA ARG A 71 5.50 -1.75 -8.23
C ARG A 71 6.85 -1.19 -7.84
N LEU A 72 7.88 -2.02 -7.91
CA LEU A 72 9.24 -1.62 -7.59
C LEU A 72 10.21 -2.32 -8.53
N SER A 73 11.10 -1.55 -9.13
CA SER A 73 12.17 -2.10 -9.96
C SER A 73 13.48 -1.40 -9.63
N PHE A 74 14.53 -2.17 -9.42
CA PHE A 74 15.88 -1.65 -9.21
C PHE A 74 16.92 -2.65 -9.73
N ALA A 75 18.01 -2.11 -10.27
CA ALA A 75 19.08 -2.92 -10.82
C ALA A 75 19.93 -3.55 -9.72
N GLN A 76 20.31 -2.79 -8.70
CA GLN A 76 21.18 -3.24 -7.62
C GLN A 76 21.05 -2.35 -6.39
N GLU A 77 20.49 -2.88 -5.30
CA GLU A 77 20.32 -2.15 -4.03
C GLU A 77 20.67 -3.06 -2.83
N PRO A 78 21.20 -2.52 -1.72
CA PRO A 78 21.40 -3.32 -0.51
C PRO A 78 20.04 -3.69 0.12
N ILE A 79 20.00 -4.82 0.85
CA ILE A 79 18.76 -5.35 1.47
C ILE A 79 18.03 -4.28 2.30
N GLU A 80 18.77 -3.49 3.08
CA GLU A 80 18.21 -2.42 3.92
C GLU A 80 17.45 -1.37 3.10
N VAL A 81 18.03 -0.94 1.98
CA VAL A 81 17.40 0.06 1.09
C VAL A 81 16.24 -0.56 0.34
N ALA A 82 16.36 -1.80 -0.14
CA ALA A 82 15.25 -2.50 -0.78
C ALA A 82 14.03 -2.65 0.15
N LEU A 83 14.27 -2.94 1.44
CA LEU A 83 13.22 -3.02 2.44
C LEU A 83 12.54 -1.66 2.67
N GLN A 84 13.32 -0.58 2.74
CA GLN A 84 12.79 0.78 2.86
C GLN A 84 11.98 1.20 1.63
N LEU A 85 12.45 0.90 0.42
CA LEU A 85 11.71 1.19 -0.81
C LEU A 85 10.37 0.45 -0.88
N VAL A 86 10.34 -0.83 -0.44
CA VAL A 86 9.08 -1.57 -0.32
C VAL A 86 8.18 -0.94 0.74
N ALA A 87 8.73 -0.49 1.87
CA ALA A 87 7.97 0.19 2.90
C ALA A 87 7.37 1.50 2.39
N ASP A 88 8.13 2.30 1.67
CA ASP A 88 7.70 3.58 1.12
C ASP A 88 6.58 3.36 0.09
N GLU A 89 6.76 2.43 -0.85
CA GLU A 89 5.74 2.10 -1.85
C GLU A 89 4.49 1.47 -1.22
N ALA A 90 4.64 0.62 -0.20
CA ALA A 90 3.52 0.01 0.52
C ALA A 90 2.76 1.02 1.40
N ASN A 91 3.45 2.03 1.92
CA ASN A 91 2.86 3.15 2.64
C ASN A 91 2.36 4.25 1.71
N ASP A 92 2.74 4.23 0.44
CA ASP A 92 2.21 5.14 -0.55
C ASP A 92 0.75 4.78 -0.88
N ASN A 93 -0.04 5.81 -1.18
CA ASN A 93 -1.49 5.69 -1.44
C ASN A 93 -2.28 5.04 -0.30
N LEU A 94 -1.84 5.15 0.95
CA LEU A 94 -2.64 4.74 2.10
C LEU A 94 -3.88 5.63 2.24
N THR A 95 -5.03 5.01 2.48
CA THR A 95 -6.27 5.73 2.77
C THR A 95 -6.10 6.60 4.01
N GLU A 96 -6.52 7.86 3.94
CA GLU A 96 -6.40 8.85 5.02
C GLU A 96 -6.87 8.25 6.36
N GLY A 97 -5.95 8.20 7.34
CA GLY A 97 -6.21 7.66 8.68
C GLY A 97 -5.63 6.27 8.97
N THR A 98 -5.02 5.59 7.99
CA THR A 98 -4.30 4.33 8.23
C THR A 98 -2.90 4.61 8.80
N PRO A 99 -2.50 4.01 9.94
CA PRO A 99 -1.14 4.15 10.44
C PRO A 99 -0.14 3.53 9.46
N GLN A 100 0.96 4.22 9.19
CA GLN A 100 2.06 3.70 8.39
C GLN A 100 2.69 2.50 9.10
N LEU A 101 2.92 1.41 8.36
CA LEU A 101 3.68 0.28 8.89
C LEU A 101 5.17 0.61 8.80
N ARG A 102 5.87 0.46 9.92
CA ARG A 102 7.33 0.56 9.94
C ARG A 102 7.94 -0.77 9.54
N PHE A 103 8.95 -0.72 8.70
CA PHE A 103 9.75 -1.87 8.31
C PHE A 103 11.13 -1.74 8.94
N GLU A 104 11.63 -2.83 9.53
CA GLU A 104 12.90 -2.82 10.24
C GLU A 104 13.73 -4.05 9.90
N LEU A 105 15.02 -3.86 9.68
CA LEU A 105 15.97 -4.94 9.55
C LEU A 105 16.54 -5.28 10.92
N ASP A 106 16.40 -6.54 11.33
CA ASP A 106 16.95 -7.04 12.58
C ASP A 106 18.46 -7.28 12.47
N GLY A 107 19.23 -6.22 12.72
CA GLY A 107 20.69 -6.24 12.57
C GLY A 107 21.37 -7.29 13.44
N ASP A 108 20.87 -7.52 14.66
CA ASP A 108 21.43 -8.48 15.61
C ASP A 108 21.23 -9.91 15.12
N ALA A 109 20.03 -10.23 14.59
CA ALA A 109 19.75 -11.53 13.99
C ALA A 109 20.62 -11.80 12.76
N PHE A 110 20.89 -10.76 11.96
CA PHE A 110 21.78 -10.84 10.80
C PHE A 110 23.23 -11.09 11.22
N GLU A 111 23.71 -10.39 12.25
CA GLU A 111 25.06 -10.60 12.79
C GLU A 111 25.24 -12.02 13.34
N LEU A 112 24.27 -12.52 14.11
CA LEU A 112 24.30 -13.87 14.68
C LEU A 112 24.26 -14.97 13.62
N ALA A 113 23.58 -14.74 12.49
CA ALA A 113 23.56 -15.65 11.36
C ALA A 113 24.76 -15.48 10.41
N GLY A 114 25.62 -14.49 10.64
CA GLY A 114 26.74 -14.17 9.77
C GLY A 114 26.33 -13.58 8.41
N ILE A 115 25.14 -12.99 8.33
CA ILE A 115 24.60 -12.36 7.11
C ILE A 115 24.95 -10.88 7.12
N THR A 116 25.52 -10.37 6.04
CA THR A 116 25.87 -8.95 5.92
C THR A 116 24.65 -8.12 5.51
N ARG A 117 24.35 -7.05 6.26
CA ARG A 117 23.27 -6.10 5.93
C ARG A 117 23.42 -5.44 4.56
N ASN A 118 24.66 -5.26 4.11
CA ASN A 118 25.01 -4.61 2.84
C ASN A 118 25.01 -5.58 1.66
N GLN A 119 24.42 -6.76 1.80
CA GLN A 119 24.32 -7.69 0.69
C GLN A 119 23.46 -7.05 -0.41
N GLN A 120 23.97 -7.07 -1.64
CA GLN A 120 23.33 -6.43 -2.77
C GLN A 120 22.34 -7.38 -3.42
N LEU A 121 21.10 -6.92 -3.53
CA LEU A 121 20.05 -7.54 -4.31
C LEU A 121 20.13 -6.99 -5.73
N SER A 122 20.30 -7.88 -6.70
CA SER A 122 20.35 -7.51 -8.11
C SER A 122 19.09 -7.97 -8.86
N ASP A 123 18.78 -7.28 -9.95
CA ASP A 123 17.71 -7.61 -10.90
C ASP A 123 16.33 -7.78 -10.24
N PHE A 124 15.99 -6.88 -9.32
CA PHE A 124 14.70 -6.92 -8.62
C PHE A 124 13.66 -6.18 -9.46
N ASP A 125 12.63 -6.91 -9.89
CA ASP A 125 11.51 -6.37 -10.65
C ASP A 125 10.22 -7.00 -10.13
N VAL A 126 9.40 -6.18 -9.47
CA VAL A 126 8.08 -6.57 -9.01
C VAL A 126 7.05 -5.62 -9.61
N ASN A 127 6.12 -6.16 -10.40
CA ASN A 127 5.12 -5.38 -11.12
C ASN A 127 3.71 -5.84 -10.76
N GLY A 128 3.10 -5.18 -9.77
CA GLY A 128 1.73 -5.49 -9.33
C GLY A 128 1.66 -6.74 -8.45
N LEU A 129 2.78 -7.13 -7.84
CA LEU A 129 2.84 -8.22 -6.87
C LEU A 129 2.44 -7.70 -5.49
N PRO A 130 1.79 -8.52 -4.64
CA PRO A 130 1.43 -8.12 -3.30
C PRO A 130 2.68 -7.86 -2.44
N VAL A 131 2.59 -6.96 -1.46
CA VAL A 131 3.69 -6.62 -0.53
C VAL A 131 4.30 -7.88 0.11
N ARG A 132 3.48 -8.87 0.47
CA ARG A 132 3.96 -10.17 1.01
C ARG A 132 4.92 -10.88 0.08
N GLU A 133 4.59 -10.92 -1.20
CA GLU A 133 5.40 -11.60 -2.20
C GLU A 133 6.69 -10.82 -2.44
N ALA A 134 6.62 -9.48 -2.50
CA ALA A 134 7.82 -8.66 -2.60
C ALA A 134 8.78 -8.83 -1.41
N LEU A 135 8.26 -8.88 -0.17
CA LEU A 135 9.05 -9.17 1.02
C LEU A 135 9.65 -10.58 1.00
N THR A 136 8.89 -11.54 0.51
CA THR A 136 9.34 -12.93 0.37
C THR A 136 10.43 -13.05 -0.70
N GLU A 137 10.32 -12.31 -1.80
CA GLU A 137 11.34 -12.19 -2.84
C GLU A 137 12.63 -11.56 -2.31
N ILE A 138 12.52 -10.49 -1.51
CA ILE A 138 13.67 -9.87 -0.82
C ILE A 138 14.34 -10.89 0.10
N ALA A 139 13.57 -11.61 0.92
CA ALA A 139 14.10 -12.63 1.81
C ALA A 139 14.78 -13.78 1.05
N ARG A 140 14.21 -14.23 -0.07
CA ARG A 140 14.80 -15.30 -0.90
C ARG A 140 16.10 -14.85 -1.57
N ARG A 141 16.10 -13.67 -2.19
CA ARG A 141 17.26 -13.15 -2.92
C ARG A 141 18.38 -12.69 -2.00
N GLY A 142 18.04 -12.22 -0.80
CA GLY A 142 18.99 -11.89 0.25
C GLY A 142 19.50 -13.11 1.03
N ASN A 143 19.04 -14.32 0.69
CA ASN A 143 19.47 -15.51 1.42
C ASN A 143 20.94 -15.82 1.07
N PRO A 144 21.82 -16.06 2.06
CA PRO A 144 23.22 -16.43 1.80
C PRO A 144 23.35 -17.71 0.97
N VAL A 145 22.37 -18.62 1.07
CA VAL A 145 22.32 -19.86 0.29
C VAL A 145 21.41 -19.64 -0.93
N THR A 146 22.02 -19.38 -2.10
CA THR A 146 21.31 -19.13 -3.36
C THR A 146 20.73 -20.39 -4.00
N THR A 147 20.99 -21.58 -3.42
CA THR A 147 20.46 -22.87 -3.91
C THR A 147 19.05 -23.16 -3.43
N VAL A 148 18.48 -22.29 -2.60
CA VAL A 148 17.12 -22.43 -2.08
C VAL A 148 16.11 -22.12 -3.18
N THR A 149 15.38 -23.16 -3.57
CA THR A 149 14.28 -23.06 -4.54
C THR A 149 12.91 -22.92 -3.88
N ASP A 150 12.78 -23.26 -2.60
CA ASP A 150 11.54 -23.18 -1.84
C ASP A 150 11.78 -22.48 -0.49
N THR A 151 10.98 -21.46 -0.20
CA THR A 151 11.05 -20.62 1.00
C THR A 151 10.78 -21.40 2.29
N ARG A 152 10.24 -22.62 2.20
CA ARG A 152 10.03 -23.52 3.34
C ARG A 152 11.29 -24.29 3.75
N GLN A 153 12.28 -24.41 2.87
CA GLN A 153 13.51 -25.17 3.15
C GLN A 153 14.26 -24.59 4.34
N THR A 154 14.94 -25.47 5.11
CA THR A 154 15.78 -25.06 6.26
C THR A 154 16.91 -24.12 5.88
N ASP A 155 17.32 -24.19 4.61
CA ASP A 155 18.38 -23.37 4.04
C ASP A 155 17.91 -21.92 3.77
N GLN A 156 16.60 -21.65 3.79
CA GLN A 156 16.03 -20.30 3.80
C GLN A 156 16.17 -19.70 5.20
N GLN A 157 17.30 -19.01 5.42
CA GLN A 157 17.61 -18.41 6.71
C GLN A 157 16.91 -17.07 6.91
N LEU A 158 16.73 -16.26 5.87
CA LEU A 158 16.02 -14.99 5.97
C LEU A 158 14.50 -15.18 5.88
N ILE A 159 13.77 -14.51 6.78
CA ILE A 159 12.31 -14.46 6.79
C ILE A 159 11.85 -13.08 7.24
N TRP A 160 10.64 -12.69 6.87
CA TRP A 160 9.99 -11.52 7.45
C TRP A 160 8.95 -11.98 8.48
N VAL A 161 8.73 -11.17 9.53
CA VAL A 161 7.74 -11.44 10.58
C VAL A 161 7.00 -10.15 10.92
N VAL A 162 5.71 -10.27 11.22
CA VAL A 162 4.91 -9.15 11.75
C VAL A 162 5.01 -9.18 13.27
N ARG A 163 5.42 -8.08 13.88
CA ARG A 163 5.53 -7.94 15.34
C ARG A 163 4.81 -6.68 15.81
N PRO A 164 4.33 -6.63 17.06
CA PRO A 164 3.90 -5.36 17.64
C PRO A 164 5.11 -4.41 17.74
N ASP A 165 4.87 -3.12 17.51
CA ASP A 165 5.90 -2.08 17.66
C ASP A 165 6.30 -1.97 19.15
N PRO A 166 7.59 -2.02 19.50
CA PRO A 166 8.06 -1.84 20.88
C PRO A 166 7.71 -0.45 21.44
N ASP A 167 7.61 0.58 20.59
CA ASP A 167 7.27 1.95 20.98
C ASP A 167 5.75 2.16 21.04
N ASN A 168 4.96 1.36 20.33
CA ASN A 168 3.51 1.47 20.28
C ASN A 168 2.84 0.10 20.14
N THR A 169 2.34 -0.45 21.25
CA THR A 169 1.66 -1.75 21.29
C THR A 169 0.40 -1.87 20.44
N SER A 170 -0.12 -0.75 19.91
CA SER A 170 -1.25 -0.72 18.97
C SER A 170 -0.82 -0.62 17.50
N ALA A 171 0.48 -0.43 17.23
CA ALA A 171 1.06 -0.47 15.90
C ALA A 171 1.80 -1.80 15.68
N GLN A 172 1.90 -2.21 14.43
CA GLN A 172 2.65 -3.38 14.03
C GLN A 172 3.78 -2.99 13.10
N ILE A 173 4.89 -3.67 13.23
CA ILE A 173 6.10 -3.52 12.43
C ILE A 173 6.35 -4.80 11.66
N ILE A 174 6.86 -4.66 10.44
CA ILE A 174 7.37 -5.79 9.65
C ILE A 174 8.87 -5.83 9.86
N SER A 175 9.36 -6.89 10.48
CA SER A 175 10.78 -7.06 10.72
C SER A 175 11.36 -8.16 9.84
N LEU A 176 12.41 -7.83 9.08
CA LEU A 176 13.20 -8.81 8.35
C LEU A 176 14.24 -9.39 9.31
N THR A 177 14.11 -10.68 9.62
CA THR A 177 14.91 -11.40 10.62
C THR A 177 15.35 -12.76 10.08
N THR A 178 16.01 -13.55 10.91
CA THR A 178 16.45 -14.91 10.57
C THR A 178 15.54 -15.96 11.19
N ARG A 179 15.43 -17.13 10.55
CA ARG A 179 14.62 -18.26 11.03
C ARG A 179 15.03 -18.71 12.43
N SER A 180 16.33 -18.67 12.75
CA SER A 180 16.85 -18.97 14.08
C SER A 180 16.42 -17.92 15.12
N ALA A 181 16.48 -16.64 14.78
CA ALA A 181 16.06 -15.56 15.67
C ALA A 181 14.53 -15.57 15.91
N ALA A 182 13.72 -15.79 14.88
CA ALA A 182 12.28 -15.92 15.03
C ALA A 182 11.89 -17.14 15.88
N ALA A 183 12.58 -18.28 15.69
CA ALA A 183 12.39 -19.46 16.52
C ALA A 183 12.77 -19.21 17.99
N ALA A 184 13.90 -18.51 18.23
CA ALA A 184 14.32 -18.15 19.58
C ALA A 184 13.32 -17.20 20.28
N ARG A 185 12.63 -16.35 19.52
CA ARG A 185 11.63 -15.39 20.02
C ARG A 185 10.19 -15.92 20.01
N ASN A 186 9.95 -17.11 19.48
CA ASN A 186 8.61 -17.68 19.27
C ASN A 186 7.68 -16.77 18.44
N ASP A 187 8.25 -16.07 17.44
CA ASP A 187 7.49 -15.21 16.54
C ASP A 187 6.58 -16.04 15.61
N THR A 188 5.42 -15.49 15.24
CA THR A 188 4.50 -16.17 14.31
C THR A 188 5.04 -16.08 12.89
N LEU A 189 5.38 -17.23 12.30
CA LEU A 189 5.87 -17.31 10.93
C LEU A 189 4.73 -17.03 9.93
N PRO A 190 4.97 -16.21 8.89
CA PRO A 190 4.05 -16.09 7.77
C PRO A 190 3.84 -17.43 7.04
N VAL A 191 2.67 -17.61 6.42
CA VAL A 191 2.30 -18.87 5.72
C VAL A 191 3.25 -19.23 4.57
N GLU A 192 4.00 -18.26 4.05
CA GLU A 192 5.01 -18.44 3.01
C GLU A 192 6.25 -19.20 3.49
N PHE A 193 6.52 -19.17 4.79
CA PHE A 193 7.66 -19.85 5.42
C PHE A 193 7.24 -20.98 6.34
N ALA A 194 5.93 -21.16 6.56
CA ALA A 194 5.38 -22.29 7.31
C ALA A 194 5.64 -23.61 6.56
N PRO A 195 6.13 -24.65 7.25
CA PRO A 195 6.45 -25.96 6.65
C PRO A 195 5.23 -26.72 6.14
#